data_AF-A0A6A4VY56-F1
#
_entry.id   AF-A0A6A4VY56-F1
#
_cell.length_a   1.000
_cell.length_b   1.000
_cell.length_c   1.000
_cell.angle_alpha   90.00
_cell.angle_beta   90.00
_cell.angle_gamma   90.00
#
_symmetry.space_group_name_H-M   'P 1'
#
loop_
_entity.id
_entity.type
_entity.pdbx_description
1 polymer ?
#
loop_
_entity_poly.entity_id
_entity_poly.type
_entity_poly.pdbx_seq_one_letter_code
_entity_poly.pdbx_strand_id
1 'polypeptide(L)'
;MFSQTGVPTVFRSDGGPQFASGALRRFLQRWDVRHAMSSPHYPRSNGHAEACVKTAKKLVLAASSLGQLDQDQLDRSLLELRNTPRADGRSPAQVLFGHPLRSGVPTHHRAFASEWQRAAAVCEEKAAELQEQAVRRYNNSTRRLSALTLGSRVGIQDPTTGRWNRIGVIVGVGQRRTYLVKTASGRVLWRNRRYLRPYRPLLTEPIPPVAPSASRPPAAGAPPPPPPPPPPPLPERTAVAAERAVRPTAGAPVVCRSPPVWSPEVETAAAAALPRRSRRQRRGPGRLQVRWGATSYEE
;
A
#
# COMPACT_ATOMS: atom_id res chain seq x y z
N MET A 1 26.46 10.51 8.06
CA MET A 1 26.13 9.48 7.04
C MET A 1 27.10 9.54 5.86
N PHE A 2 27.09 10.58 5.01
CA PHE A 2 27.99 10.63 3.83
C PHE A 2 29.47 10.56 4.19
N SER A 3 29.88 11.15 5.31
CA SER A 3 31.25 11.05 5.84
C SER A 3 31.64 9.66 6.35
N GLN A 4 30.68 8.83 6.78
CA GLN A 4 30.94 7.53 7.40
C GLN A 4 30.82 6.36 6.41
N THR A 5 29.92 6.48 5.43
CA THR A 5 29.58 5.38 4.51
C THR A 5 29.85 5.72 3.05
N GLY A 6 30.33 6.92 2.76
CA GLY A 6 30.45 7.46 1.41
C GLY A 6 29.18 8.12 0.89
N VAL A 7 29.34 8.82 -0.23
CA VAL A 7 28.29 9.59 -0.91
C VAL A 7 27.56 8.67 -1.91
N PRO A 8 26.23 8.55 -1.84
CA PRO A 8 25.48 7.71 -2.77
C PRO A 8 25.37 8.36 -4.14
N THR A 9 25.35 7.56 -5.21
CA THR A 9 25.10 8.07 -6.58
C THR A 9 23.65 8.50 -6.81
N VAL A 10 22.70 7.87 -6.11
CA VAL A 10 21.26 8.15 -6.24
C VAL A 10 20.60 8.18 -4.87
N PHE A 11 19.95 9.30 -4.54
CA PHE A 11 19.12 9.42 -3.35
C PHE A 11 17.65 9.23 -3.74
N ARG A 12 16.98 8.22 -3.19
CA ARG A 12 15.55 7.96 -3.41
C ARG A 12 14.74 8.34 -2.19
N SER A 13 13.72 9.16 -2.37
CA SER A 13 12.81 9.57 -1.31
C SER A 13 11.36 9.55 -1.79
N ASP A 14 10.42 9.69 -0.85
CA ASP A 14 9.07 10.07 -1.20
C ASP A 14 8.96 11.58 -1.54
N GLY A 15 7.75 11.97 -1.91
CA GLY A 15 7.39 13.36 -2.21
C GLY A 15 7.07 14.21 -0.98
N GLY A 16 7.55 13.83 0.22
CA GLY A 16 7.35 14.61 1.44
C GLY A 16 7.92 16.03 1.31
N PRO A 17 7.32 17.05 1.94
CA PRO A 17 7.73 18.44 1.81
C PRO A 17 9.19 18.68 2.20
N GLN A 18 9.69 17.95 3.21
CA GLN A 18 11.09 17.99 3.63
C GLN A 18 12.05 17.55 2.52
N PHE A 19 11.65 16.55 1.72
CA PHE A 19 12.45 16.06 0.61
C PHE A 19 12.25 16.87 -0.68
N ALA A 20 11.10 17.51 -0.84
CA ALA A 20 10.82 18.41 -1.96
C ALA A 20 11.48 19.81 -1.82
N SER A 21 12.08 20.10 -0.66
CA SER A 21 12.65 21.40 -0.35
C SER A 21 13.82 21.79 -1.28
N GLY A 22 13.89 23.08 -1.61
CA GLY A 22 15.00 23.62 -2.40
C GLY A 22 16.36 23.50 -1.69
N ALA A 23 16.37 23.53 -0.36
CA ALA A 23 17.57 23.35 0.45
C ALA A 23 18.18 21.95 0.27
N LEU A 24 17.36 20.89 0.36
CA LEU A 24 17.84 19.53 0.14
C LEU A 24 18.30 19.33 -1.31
N ARG A 25 17.56 19.87 -2.28
CA ARG A 25 17.95 19.79 -3.70
C ARG A 25 19.34 20.39 -3.94
N ARG A 26 19.59 21.60 -3.42
CA ARG A 26 20.90 22.25 -3.52
C ARG A 26 21.99 21.45 -2.81
N PHE A 27 21.68 20.88 -1.63
CA PHE A 27 22.61 20.01 -0.94
C PHE A 27 22.99 18.79 -1.79
N LEU A 28 22.02 18.03 -2.29
CA LEU A 28 22.30 16.85 -3.13
C LEU A 28 23.04 17.22 -4.43
N GLN A 29 22.72 18.36 -5.04
CA GLN A 29 23.46 18.88 -6.21
C GLN A 29 24.92 19.19 -5.91
N ARG A 30 25.23 19.81 -4.75
CA ARG A 30 26.63 20.10 -4.36
C ARG A 30 27.46 18.83 -4.17
N TRP A 31 26.82 17.74 -3.78
CA TRP A 31 27.45 16.44 -3.56
C TRP A 31 27.35 15.51 -4.79
N ASP A 32 26.91 16.03 -5.94
CA ASP A 32 26.69 15.29 -7.19
C ASP A 32 25.79 14.05 -7.05
N VAL A 33 24.77 14.16 -6.18
CA VAL A 33 23.82 13.08 -5.91
C VAL A 33 22.55 13.27 -6.72
N ARG A 34 22.22 12.29 -7.57
CA ARG A 34 20.95 12.32 -8.31
C ARG A 34 19.76 12.06 -7.39
N HIS A 35 18.92 13.07 -7.19
CA HIS A 35 17.69 12.94 -6.42
C HIS A 35 16.55 12.33 -7.26
N ALA A 36 16.07 11.16 -6.87
CA ALA A 36 14.99 10.45 -7.51
C ALA A 36 13.77 10.34 -6.57
N MET A 37 12.83 11.26 -6.73
CA MET A 37 11.58 11.28 -5.96
C MET A 37 10.55 10.29 -6.52
N SER A 38 9.84 9.60 -5.63
CA SER A 38 8.69 8.80 -6.04
C SER A 38 7.49 9.67 -6.43
N SER A 39 6.63 9.13 -7.30
CA SER A 39 5.37 9.79 -7.61
C SER A 39 4.47 9.87 -6.36
N PRO A 40 3.73 10.97 -6.17
CA PRO A 40 2.81 11.11 -5.05
C PRO A 40 1.87 9.90 -4.92
N HIS A 41 1.66 9.45 -3.68
CA HIS A 41 0.77 8.33 -3.33
C HIS A 41 1.19 6.98 -3.91
N TYR A 42 2.49 6.75 -4.11
CA TYR A 42 3.03 5.45 -4.51
C TYR A 42 3.97 4.88 -3.44
N PRO A 43 3.44 4.45 -2.27
CA PRO A 43 4.25 3.99 -1.14
C PRO A 43 5.16 2.81 -1.50
N ARG A 44 4.73 1.99 -2.46
CA ARG A 44 5.47 0.80 -2.91
C ARG A 44 6.90 1.09 -3.36
N SER A 45 7.20 2.27 -3.92
CA SER A 45 8.57 2.61 -4.31
C SER A 45 9.51 2.88 -3.14
N ASN A 46 8.97 3.12 -1.93
CA ASN A 46 9.75 3.38 -0.72
C ASN A 46 9.71 2.20 0.28
N GLY A 47 9.24 1.03 -0.15
CA GLY A 47 9.03 -0.13 0.74
C GLY A 47 10.29 -0.62 1.45
N HIS A 48 11.48 -0.43 0.87
CA HIS A 48 12.75 -0.75 1.54
C HIS A 48 12.97 0.15 2.77
N ALA A 49 12.77 1.45 2.63
CA ALA A 49 12.89 2.38 3.76
C ALA A 49 11.83 2.07 4.84
N GLU A 50 10.59 1.79 4.44
CA GLU A 50 9.52 1.38 5.36
C GLU A 50 9.87 0.10 6.14
N ALA A 51 10.45 -0.90 5.47
CA ALA A 51 10.91 -2.12 6.11
C ALA A 51 12.04 -1.85 7.11
N CYS A 52 13.03 -1.02 6.75
CA CYS A 52 14.10 -0.60 7.65
C CYS A 52 13.56 0.15 8.88
N VAL A 53 12.62 1.08 8.69
CA VAL A 53 11.96 1.80 9.79
C VAL A 53 11.22 0.84 10.72
N LYS A 54 10.53 -0.16 10.16
CA LYS A 54 9.85 -1.19 10.96
C LYS A 54 10.84 -1.98 11.82
N THR A 55 12.00 -2.35 11.29
CA THR A 55 13.05 -3.01 12.06
C THR A 55 13.64 -2.10 13.13
N ALA A 56 13.94 -0.85 12.80
CA ALA A 56 14.47 0.13 13.75
C ALA A 56 13.49 0.37 14.93
N LYS A 57 12.19 0.48 14.66
CA LYS A 57 11.17 0.60 15.71
C LYS A 57 11.16 -0.61 16.66
N LYS A 58 11.32 -1.82 16.12
CA LYS A 58 11.41 -3.02 16.96
C LYS A 58 12.64 -3.00 17.86
N LEU A 59 13.78 -2.53 17.34
CA LEU A 59 15.00 -2.39 18.15
C LEU A 59 14.81 -1.37 19.27
N VAL A 60 14.25 -0.19 18.96
CA VAL A 60 13.95 0.84 19.97
C VAL A 60 13.03 0.31 21.05
N LEU A 61 11.97 -0.41 20.67
CA LEU A 61 11.05 -1.03 21.63
C LEU A 61 11.72 -2.10 22.49
N ALA A 62 12.66 -2.88 21.94
CA ALA A 62 13.40 -3.89 22.68
C ALA A 62 14.45 -3.28 23.62
N ALA A 63 15.05 -2.16 23.24
CA ALA A 63 16.03 -1.42 24.03
C ALA A 63 15.39 -0.43 25.02
N SER A 64 14.06 -0.30 25.02
CA SER A 64 13.34 0.56 25.95
C SER A 64 12.71 -0.26 27.06
N SER A 65 12.95 0.14 28.31
CA SER A 65 12.30 -0.42 29.50
C SER A 65 11.56 0.70 30.23
N LEU A 66 10.29 0.48 30.57
CA LEU A 66 9.44 1.44 31.31
C LEU A 66 9.40 2.87 30.70
N GLY A 67 9.52 2.97 29.37
CA GLY A 67 9.50 4.26 28.66
C GLY A 67 10.83 5.01 28.65
N GLN A 68 11.90 4.46 29.24
CA GLN A 68 13.25 4.97 29.12
C GLN A 68 14.05 4.16 28.09
N LEU A 69 14.75 4.89 27.21
CA LEU A 69 15.58 4.28 26.18
C LEU A 69 16.98 4.01 26.74
N ASP A 70 17.40 2.75 26.75
CA ASP A 70 18.78 2.39 27.03
C ASP A 70 19.61 2.57 25.74
N GLN A 71 20.43 3.61 25.73
CA GLN A 71 21.23 3.97 24.57
C GLN A 71 22.32 2.93 24.27
N ASP A 72 22.94 2.35 25.30
CA ASP A 72 23.99 1.33 25.10
C ASP A 72 23.39 0.04 24.50
N GLN A 73 22.22 -0.37 24.99
CA GLN A 73 21.49 -1.50 24.40
C GLN A 73 21.05 -1.22 22.96
N LEU A 74 20.61 0.01 22.66
CA LEU A 74 20.26 0.40 21.29
C LEU A 74 21.48 0.33 20.36
N ASP A 75 22.63 0.85 20.80
CA ASP A 75 23.85 0.86 19.99
C ASP A 75 24.39 -0.55 19.75
N ARG A 76 24.38 -1.42 20.76
CA ARG A 76 24.68 -2.86 20.62
C ARG A 76 23.72 -3.54 19.65
N SER A 77 22.43 -3.28 19.77
CA SER A 77 21.39 -3.84 18.91
C SER A 77 21.54 -3.39 17.44
N LEU A 78 21.92 -2.14 17.21
CA LEU A 78 22.20 -1.61 15.87
C LEU A 78 23.45 -2.25 15.27
N LEU A 79 24.48 -2.50 16.07
CA LEU A 79 25.68 -3.22 15.65
C LEU A 79 25.36 -4.66 15.22
N GLU A 80 24.56 -5.38 16.00
CA GLU A 80 24.14 -6.75 15.64
C GLU A 80 23.22 -6.77 14.42
N LEU A 81 22.34 -5.78 14.26
CA LEU A 81 21.54 -5.66 13.03
C LEU A 81 22.42 -5.49 11.78
N ARG A 82 23.53 -4.76 11.88
CA ARG A 82 24.49 -4.59 10.78
C ARG A 82 25.26 -5.88 10.49
N ASN A 83 25.45 -6.75 11.47
CA ASN A 83 26.13 -8.03 11.33
C ASN A 83 25.22 -9.22 11.00
N THR A 84 23.90 -9.08 11.18
CA THR A 84 22.94 -10.14 10.86
C THR A 84 22.88 -10.40 9.34
N PRO A 85 23.17 -11.63 8.86
CA PRO A 85 23.06 -11.96 7.45
C PRO A 85 21.59 -11.95 7.00
N ARG A 86 21.32 -11.45 5.79
CA ARG A 86 19.97 -11.48 5.21
C ARG A 86 19.77 -12.77 4.40
N ALA A 87 18.66 -12.88 3.67
CA ALA A 87 18.33 -14.06 2.87
C ALA A 87 19.38 -14.40 1.79
N ASP A 88 20.17 -13.43 1.36
CA ASP A 88 21.29 -13.60 0.43
C ASP A 88 22.57 -14.13 1.10
N GLY A 89 22.59 -14.28 2.43
CA GLY A 89 23.72 -14.79 3.21
C GLY A 89 24.74 -13.73 3.60
N ARG A 90 24.55 -12.46 3.20
CA ARG A 90 25.44 -11.35 3.55
C ARG A 90 24.81 -10.40 4.55
N SER A 91 25.61 -9.87 5.47
CA SER A 91 25.18 -8.84 6.39
C SER A 91 25.32 -7.44 5.78
N PRO A 92 24.54 -6.43 6.23
CA PRO A 92 24.72 -5.05 5.81
C PRO A 92 26.16 -4.53 5.95
N ALA A 93 26.87 -4.94 7.02
CA ALA A 93 28.27 -4.61 7.23
C ALA A 93 29.18 -5.20 6.15
N GLN A 94 28.98 -6.48 5.80
CA GLN A 94 29.75 -7.11 4.72
C GLN A 94 29.49 -6.46 3.36
N VAL A 95 28.25 -6.03 3.09
CA VAL A 95 27.92 -5.34 1.83
C VAL A 95 28.60 -3.96 1.75
N LEU A 96 28.74 -3.26 2.88
CA LEU A 96 29.28 -1.89 2.90
C LEU A 96 30.81 -1.85 3.10
N PHE A 97 31.35 -2.68 3.99
CA PHE A 97 32.75 -2.66 4.41
C PHE A 97 33.55 -3.88 3.90
N GLY A 98 32.88 -4.87 3.28
CA GLY A 98 33.51 -6.09 2.79
C GLY A 98 33.79 -7.14 3.88
N HIS A 99 33.53 -6.86 5.15
CA HIS A 99 33.75 -7.78 6.26
C HIS A 99 32.72 -7.57 7.38
N PRO A 100 32.47 -8.56 8.26
CA PRO A 100 31.67 -8.36 9.45
C PRO A 100 32.37 -7.40 10.42
N LEU A 101 31.61 -6.70 11.26
CA LEU A 101 32.15 -5.86 12.34
C LEU A 101 32.32 -6.69 13.61
N ARG A 102 33.28 -6.34 14.45
CA ARG A 102 33.40 -6.96 15.78
C ARG A 102 32.18 -6.55 16.62
N SER A 103 31.47 -7.53 17.19
CA SER A 103 30.32 -7.30 18.05
C SER A 103 30.38 -8.13 19.33
N GLY A 104 29.31 -8.11 20.14
CA GLY A 104 29.27 -8.80 21.43
C GLY A 104 29.05 -10.31 21.31
N VAL A 105 28.61 -10.78 20.14
CA VAL A 105 28.38 -12.20 19.86
C VAL A 105 29.71 -12.89 19.55
N PRO A 106 30.03 -14.02 20.22
CA PRO A 106 31.21 -14.82 19.91
C PRO A 106 31.24 -15.20 18.44
N THR A 107 32.27 -14.72 17.74
CA THR A 107 32.45 -14.97 16.31
C THR A 107 33.78 -15.68 16.11
N HIS A 108 33.82 -16.69 15.25
CA HIS A 108 35.05 -17.40 14.94
C HIS A 108 36.10 -16.43 14.36
N HIS A 109 37.35 -16.50 14.82
CA HIS A 109 38.42 -15.58 14.42
C HIS A 109 38.63 -15.51 12.90
N ARG A 110 38.39 -16.62 12.17
CA ARG A 110 38.46 -16.65 10.69
C ARG A 110 37.29 -15.96 9.97
N ALA A 111 36.22 -15.57 10.65
CA ALA A 111 35.09 -14.87 10.01
C ALA A 111 35.50 -13.51 9.41
N PHE A 112 36.63 -12.95 9.86
CA PHE A 112 37.22 -11.71 9.36
C PHE A 112 38.32 -11.94 8.31
N ALA A 113 38.61 -13.20 7.94
CA ALA A 113 39.69 -13.52 7.01
C ALA A 113 39.34 -13.13 5.56
N SER A 114 40.36 -12.72 4.78
CA SER A 114 40.21 -12.25 3.39
C SER A 114 39.67 -13.31 2.42
N GLU A 115 39.72 -14.58 2.79
CA GLU A 115 39.07 -15.68 2.06
C GLU A 115 37.55 -15.48 1.94
N TRP A 116 36.89 -14.88 2.95
CA TRP A 116 35.46 -14.56 2.91
C TRP A 116 35.13 -13.35 2.02
N GLN A 117 36.12 -12.50 1.72
CA GLN A 117 35.97 -11.42 0.75
C GLN A 117 35.96 -11.98 -0.68
N ARG A 118 36.71 -13.05 -0.96
CA ARG A 118 36.66 -13.75 -2.27
C ARG A 118 35.33 -14.47 -2.49
N ALA A 119 34.70 -14.96 -1.41
CA ALA A 119 33.33 -15.47 -1.47
C ALA A 119 32.26 -14.39 -1.75
N ALA A 120 32.61 -13.10 -1.69
CA ALA A 120 31.67 -12.01 -1.95
C ALA A 120 31.10 -12.05 -3.38
N ALA A 121 31.90 -12.46 -4.37
CA ALA A 121 31.46 -12.61 -5.76
C ALA A 121 30.36 -13.69 -5.89
N VAL A 122 30.56 -14.85 -5.26
CA VAL A 122 29.57 -15.94 -5.21
C VAL A 122 28.30 -15.49 -4.48
N CYS A 123 28.45 -14.73 -3.38
CA CYS A 123 27.30 -14.17 -2.68
C CYS A 123 26.59 -13.06 -3.46
N GLU A 124 27.29 -12.35 -4.34
CA GLU A 124 26.72 -11.34 -5.24
C GLU A 124 25.90 -11.98 -6.35
N GLU A 125 26.42 -13.04 -6.95
CA GLU A 125 25.69 -13.87 -7.91
C GLU A 125 24.41 -14.44 -7.28
N LYS A 126 24.51 -15.07 -6.10
CA LYS A 126 23.34 -15.57 -5.35
C LYS A 126 22.33 -14.46 -5.04
N ALA A 127 22.78 -13.26 -4.69
CA ALA A 127 21.89 -12.14 -4.44
C ALA A 127 21.20 -11.67 -5.73
N ALA A 128 21.90 -11.65 -6.86
CA ALA A 128 21.35 -11.34 -8.16
C ALA A 128 20.29 -12.38 -8.57
N GLU A 129 20.57 -13.67 -8.39
CA GLU A 129 19.61 -14.75 -8.63
C GLU A 129 18.34 -14.60 -7.78
N LEU A 130 18.48 -14.40 -6.47
CA LEU A 130 17.34 -14.19 -5.57
C LEU A 130 16.53 -12.96 -5.97
N GLN A 131 17.21 -11.89 -6.35
CA GLN A 131 16.56 -10.67 -6.83
C GLN A 131 15.82 -10.91 -8.15
N GLU A 132 16.41 -11.63 -9.10
CA GLU A 132 15.76 -12.00 -10.35
C GLU A 132 14.55 -12.89 -10.12
N GLN A 133 14.66 -13.92 -9.29
CA GLN A 133 13.55 -14.80 -8.93
C GLN A 133 12.41 -14.01 -8.28
N ALA A 134 12.73 -13.07 -7.37
CA ALA A 134 11.74 -12.19 -6.76
C ALA A 134 11.06 -11.30 -7.81
N VAL A 135 11.82 -10.73 -8.75
CA VAL A 135 11.30 -9.92 -9.86
C VAL A 135 10.43 -10.75 -10.78
N ARG A 136 10.85 -11.96 -11.16
CA ARG A 136 10.09 -12.89 -12.01
C ARG A 136 8.78 -13.27 -11.33
N ARG A 137 8.82 -13.73 -10.08
CA ARG A 137 7.63 -14.07 -9.28
C ARG A 137 6.65 -12.90 -9.19
N TYR A 138 7.17 -11.70 -8.95
CA TYR A 138 6.34 -10.51 -8.88
C TYR A 138 5.72 -10.14 -10.24
N ASN A 139 6.50 -10.21 -11.32
CA ASN A 139 6.04 -9.90 -12.67
C ASN A 139 5.04 -10.94 -13.21
N ASN A 140 5.14 -12.21 -12.83
CA ASN A 140 4.22 -13.28 -13.27
C ASN A 140 2.75 -12.97 -12.94
N SER A 141 2.50 -12.34 -11.78
CA SER A 141 1.15 -11.93 -11.36
C SER A 141 0.74 -10.55 -11.87
N THR A 142 1.63 -9.81 -12.53
CA THR A 142 1.43 -8.40 -12.86
C THR A 142 1.28 -8.18 -14.37
N ARG A 143 0.13 -7.64 -14.79
CA ARG A 143 -0.07 -7.19 -16.18
C ARG A 143 0.53 -5.81 -16.41
N ARG A 144 1.25 -5.62 -17.53
CA ARG A 144 1.73 -4.29 -17.95
C ARG A 144 0.57 -3.50 -18.56
N LEU A 145 0.38 -2.26 -18.11
CA LEU A 145 -0.59 -1.34 -18.67
C LEU A 145 0.00 -0.66 -19.92
N SER A 146 -0.83 -0.44 -20.95
CA SER A 146 -0.42 0.22 -22.21
C SER A 146 0.13 1.62 -21.95
N ALA A 147 1.15 2.05 -22.69
CA ALA A 147 1.62 3.43 -22.61
C ALA A 147 0.50 4.40 -23.03
N LEU A 148 0.51 5.61 -22.45
CA LEU A 148 -0.46 6.65 -22.80
C LEU A 148 0.26 7.73 -23.60
N THR A 149 -0.37 8.19 -24.67
CA THR A 149 0.17 9.24 -25.54
C THR A 149 -0.08 10.64 -24.95
N LEU A 150 0.74 11.59 -25.35
CA LEU A 150 0.52 13.01 -25.04
C LEU A 150 -0.83 13.47 -25.60
N GLY A 151 -1.52 14.35 -24.88
CA GLY A 151 -2.83 14.87 -25.28
C GLY A 151 -4.02 13.92 -25.02
N SER A 152 -3.78 12.66 -24.63
CA SER A 152 -4.89 11.74 -24.34
C SER A 152 -5.67 12.14 -23.09
N ARG A 153 -7.00 12.09 -23.19
CA ARG A 153 -7.91 12.23 -22.05
C ARG A 153 -7.86 10.97 -21.20
N VAL A 154 -7.67 11.16 -19.89
CA VAL A 154 -7.55 10.09 -18.92
C VAL A 154 -8.41 10.35 -17.69
N GLY A 155 -9.02 9.29 -17.19
CA GLY A 155 -9.57 9.25 -15.84
C GLY A 155 -8.42 9.13 -14.84
N ILE A 156 -8.48 9.92 -13.78
CA ILE A 156 -7.53 9.95 -12.67
C ILE A 156 -8.24 9.34 -11.45
N GLN A 157 -7.60 8.34 -10.85
CA GLN A 157 -8.08 7.76 -9.61
C GLN A 157 -7.70 8.65 -8.42
N ASP A 158 -8.67 8.93 -7.56
CA ASP A 158 -8.43 9.55 -6.27
C ASP A 158 -7.80 8.50 -5.32
N PRO A 159 -6.58 8.74 -4.80
CA PRO A 159 -5.89 7.76 -3.95
C PRO A 159 -6.60 7.50 -2.62
N THR A 160 -7.40 8.45 -2.12
CA THR A 160 -8.08 8.31 -0.82
C THR A 160 -9.39 7.56 -0.95
N THR A 161 -10.21 7.93 -1.94
CA THR A 161 -11.55 7.34 -2.14
C THR A 161 -11.53 6.13 -3.09
N GLY A 162 -10.45 5.93 -3.85
CA GLY A 162 -10.33 4.89 -4.87
C GLY A 162 -11.21 5.12 -6.10
N ARG A 163 -11.97 6.22 -6.18
CA ARG A 163 -12.92 6.50 -7.26
C ARG A 163 -12.22 7.14 -8.47
N TRP A 164 -12.76 6.88 -9.66
CA TRP A 164 -12.32 7.46 -10.93
C TRP A 164 -13.18 8.67 -11.30
N ASN A 165 -13.12 9.71 -10.47
CA ASN A 165 -14.02 10.88 -10.57
C ASN A 165 -13.38 12.10 -11.23
N ARG A 166 -12.06 12.09 -11.46
CA ARG A 166 -11.35 13.23 -12.04
C ARG A 166 -10.95 12.91 -13.47
N ILE A 167 -11.08 13.88 -14.36
CA ILE A 167 -10.64 13.78 -15.76
C ILE A 167 -9.50 14.77 -15.97
N GLY A 168 -8.49 14.36 -16.73
CA GLY A 168 -7.40 15.23 -17.13
C GLY A 168 -6.81 14.84 -18.47
N VAL A 169 -5.91 15.68 -18.95
CA VAL A 169 -5.18 15.51 -20.21
C VAL A 169 -3.70 15.31 -19.89
N ILE A 170 -3.06 14.37 -20.57
CA ILE A 170 -1.63 14.14 -20.41
C ILE A 170 -0.85 15.25 -21.11
N VAL A 171 -0.03 15.97 -20.34
CA VAL A 171 0.84 17.04 -20.83
C VAL A 171 2.27 16.56 -21.02
N GLY A 172 2.70 15.57 -20.24
CA GLY A 172 4.08 15.08 -20.30
C GLY A 172 4.22 13.63 -19.84
N VAL A 173 5.26 12.95 -20.34
CA VAL A 173 5.65 11.62 -19.89
C VAL A 173 6.89 11.75 -19.01
N GLY A 174 6.81 11.23 -17.79
CA GLY A 174 7.91 11.24 -16.82
C GLY A 174 8.67 9.91 -16.80
N GLN A 175 9.60 9.80 -15.86
CA GLN A 175 10.42 8.60 -15.69
C GLN A 175 9.61 7.48 -15.00
N ARG A 176 9.85 6.22 -15.38
CA ARG A 176 9.30 5.02 -14.69
C ARG A 176 7.76 4.98 -14.59
N ARG A 177 7.07 5.15 -15.71
CA ARG A 177 5.59 5.07 -15.83
C ARG A 177 4.85 6.18 -15.07
N THR A 178 5.50 7.33 -14.88
CA THR A 178 4.86 8.54 -14.35
C THR A 178 4.42 9.43 -15.51
N TYR A 179 3.31 10.13 -15.34
CA TYR A 179 2.75 11.04 -16.33
C TYR A 179 2.37 12.34 -15.64
N LEU A 180 2.57 13.44 -16.36
CA LEU A 180 2.13 14.77 -15.97
C LEU A 180 0.73 15.01 -16.54
N VAL A 181 -0.24 15.21 -15.66
CA VAL A 181 -1.65 15.34 -16.03
C VAL A 181 -2.17 16.71 -15.63
N LYS A 182 -2.83 17.40 -16.57
CA LYS A 182 -3.54 18.66 -16.33
C LYS A 182 -5.03 18.38 -16.13
N THR A 183 -5.59 18.81 -15.00
CA THR A 183 -7.02 18.69 -14.70
C THR A 183 -7.81 19.82 -15.36
N ALA A 184 -9.14 19.67 -15.44
CA ALA A 184 -10.04 20.72 -15.94
C ALA A 184 -9.90 22.06 -15.18
N SER A 185 -9.57 22.00 -13.88
CA SER A 185 -9.27 23.16 -13.04
C SER A 185 -7.92 23.85 -13.33
N GLY A 186 -7.18 23.42 -14.35
CA GLY A 186 -5.87 23.97 -14.71
C GLY A 186 -4.69 23.48 -13.87
N ARG A 187 -4.92 22.76 -12.76
CA ARG A 187 -3.86 22.19 -11.93
C ARG A 187 -3.09 21.08 -12.68
N VAL A 188 -1.78 21.07 -12.51
CA VAL A 188 -0.88 20.10 -13.15
C VAL A 188 -0.27 19.21 -12.06
N LEU A 189 -0.34 17.89 -12.25
CA LEU A 189 0.06 16.92 -11.23
C LEU A 189 0.73 15.67 -11.82
N TRP A 190 1.72 15.15 -11.10
CA TRP A 190 2.39 13.89 -11.44
C TRP A 190 1.61 12.69 -10.92
N ARG A 191 1.32 11.71 -11.78
CA ARG A 191 0.65 10.45 -11.39
C ARG A 191 1.30 9.23 -12.04
N ASN A 192 1.32 8.13 -11.27
CA ASN A 192 1.74 6.84 -11.81
C ASN A 192 0.68 6.27 -12.76
N ARG A 193 1.12 5.54 -13.80
CA ARG A 193 0.26 4.86 -14.78
C ARG A 193 -0.86 4.02 -14.17
N ARG A 194 -0.63 3.45 -12.98
CA ARG A 194 -1.63 2.68 -12.23
C ARG A 194 -2.89 3.49 -11.90
N TYR A 195 -2.74 4.78 -11.63
CA TYR A 195 -3.83 5.70 -11.26
C TYR A 195 -4.43 6.43 -12.45
N LEU A 196 -4.08 6.03 -13.67
CA LEU A 196 -4.57 6.62 -14.91
C LEU A 196 -5.26 5.55 -15.74
N ARG A 197 -6.42 5.88 -16.30
CA ARG A 197 -7.13 5.03 -17.27
C ARG A 197 -7.45 5.86 -18.51
N PRO A 198 -7.33 5.30 -19.72
CA PRO A 198 -7.86 5.94 -20.91
C PRO A 198 -9.33 6.28 -20.67
N TYR A 199 -9.70 7.54 -20.90
CA TYR A 199 -11.10 7.94 -20.82
C TYR A 199 -11.81 7.39 -22.06
N ARG A 200 -12.76 6.48 -21.86
CA ARG A 200 -13.70 6.07 -22.91
C ARG A 200 -14.98 6.87 -22.67
N PRO A 201 -15.34 7.82 -23.55
CA PRO A 201 -16.70 8.34 -23.51
C PRO A 201 -17.62 7.14 -23.71
N LEU A 202 -18.62 6.98 -22.85
CA LEU A 202 -19.73 6.10 -23.18
C LEU A 202 -20.29 6.66 -24.49
N LEU A 203 -20.27 5.84 -25.54
CA LEU A 203 -20.97 6.15 -26.78
C LEU A 203 -22.44 6.33 -26.40
N THR A 204 -22.87 7.56 -26.14
CA THR A 204 -24.23 7.94 -26.44
C THR A 204 -24.23 8.01 -27.95
N GLU A 205 -24.60 6.91 -28.60
CA GLU A 205 -25.01 6.96 -30.01
C GLU A 205 -25.99 8.15 -30.11
N PRO A 206 -25.76 9.13 -31.00
CA PRO A 206 -26.73 10.18 -31.21
C PRO A 206 -28.03 9.46 -31.56
N ILE A 207 -29.06 9.65 -30.73
CA ILE A 207 -30.40 9.16 -31.03
C ILE A 207 -30.69 9.70 -32.43
N PRO A 208 -30.82 8.85 -33.46
CA PRO A 208 -31.12 9.34 -34.80
C PRO A 208 -32.41 10.16 -34.67
N PRO A 209 -32.49 11.34 -35.32
CA PRO A 209 -33.71 12.13 -35.26
C PRO A 209 -34.85 11.21 -35.68
N VAL A 210 -35.80 10.99 -34.75
CA VAL A 210 -37.00 10.22 -35.01
C VAL A 210 -37.68 10.92 -36.18
N ALA A 211 -37.57 10.34 -37.38
CA ALA A 211 -38.27 10.84 -38.54
C ALA A 211 -39.77 10.88 -38.19
N PRO A 212 -40.49 11.97 -38.52
CA PRO A 212 -41.92 12.02 -38.24
C PRO A 212 -42.58 10.84 -38.96
N SER A 213 -43.18 9.95 -38.17
CA SER A 213 -43.90 8.78 -38.67
C SER A 213 -44.92 9.23 -39.70
N ALA A 214 -44.68 8.93 -40.98
CA ALA A 214 -45.65 9.14 -42.03
C ALA A 214 -46.96 8.45 -41.63
N SER A 215 -48.04 9.22 -41.59
CA SER A 215 -49.39 8.74 -41.35
C SER A 215 -49.72 7.65 -42.37
N ARG A 216 -49.82 6.41 -41.90
CA ARG A 216 -50.30 5.28 -42.70
C ARG A 216 -51.78 5.54 -43.03
N PRO A 217 -52.22 5.41 -44.30
CA PRO A 217 -53.63 5.60 -44.65
C PRO A 217 -54.49 4.51 -43.98
N PRO A 218 -55.77 4.80 -43.68
CA PRO A 218 -56.62 3.89 -42.94
C PRO A 218 -56.92 2.65 -43.79
N ALA A 219 -56.48 1.49 -43.31
CA ALA A 219 -56.92 0.22 -43.86
C ALA A 219 -58.38 -0.01 -43.44
N ALA A 220 -59.26 -0.14 -44.42
CA ALA A 220 -60.65 -0.51 -44.22
C ALA A 220 -60.76 -1.90 -43.56
N GLY A 221 -61.66 -2.01 -42.58
CA GLY A 221 -62.25 -3.27 -42.13
C GLY A 221 -61.37 -4.14 -41.21
N ALA A 222 -61.29 -3.76 -39.93
CA ALA A 222 -61.01 -4.70 -38.85
C ALA A 222 -62.16 -4.63 -37.83
N PRO A 223 -62.77 -5.76 -37.42
CA PRO A 223 -63.85 -5.75 -36.44
C PRO A 223 -63.33 -5.30 -35.06
N PRO A 224 -64.19 -4.69 -34.22
CA PRO A 224 -63.75 -4.16 -32.93
C PRO A 224 -63.27 -5.28 -32.00
N PRO A 225 -62.20 -5.05 -31.20
CA PRO A 225 -61.76 -6.03 -30.21
C PRO A 225 -62.80 -6.16 -29.08
N PRO A 226 -62.94 -7.37 -28.48
CA PRO A 226 -63.88 -7.59 -27.39
C PRO A 226 -63.51 -6.80 -26.13
N PRO A 227 -64.49 -6.44 -25.29
CA PRO A 227 -64.24 -5.65 -24.07
C PRO A 227 -63.38 -6.43 -23.06
N PRO A 228 -62.54 -5.73 -22.28
CA PRO A 228 -61.69 -6.36 -21.27
C PRO A 228 -62.52 -6.92 -20.10
N PRO A 229 -62.07 -8.02 -19.47
CA PRO A 229 -62.74 -8.59 -18.30
C PRO A 229 -62.64 -7.66 -17.08
N PRO A 230 -63.61 -7.73 -16.14
CA PRO A 230 -63.65 -6.85 -14.98
C PRO A 230 -62.49 -7.13 -14.00
N PRO A 231 -61.99 -6.10 -13.29
CA PRO A 231 -60.90 -6.24 -12.34
C PRO A 231 -61.33 -7.02 -11.07
N PRO A 232 -60.39 -7.75 -10.43
CA PRO A 232 -60.65 -8.46 -9.20
C PRO A 232 -60.92 -7.51 -8.01
N PRO A 233 -61.71 -7.95 -7.00
CA PRO A 233 -62.07 -7.10 -5.87
C PRO A 233 -60.87 -6.78 -4.96
N LEU A 234 -60.80 -5.52 -4.53
CA LEU A 234 -59.81 -5.04 -3.55
C LEU A 234 -60.18 -5.49 -2.13
N PRO A 235 -59.21 -5.89 -1.30
CA PRO A 235 -59.47 -6.21 0.10
C PRO A 235 -59.77 -4.96 0.95
N GLU A 236 -60.66 -5.17 1.91
CA GLU A 236 -61.26 -4.17 2.79
C GLU A 236 -60.24 -3.42 3.65
N ARG A 237 -60.40 -2.08 3.69
CA ARG A 237 -59.77 -1.21 4.69
C ARG A 237 -60.72 -1.06 5.88
N THR A 238 -60.44 -1.72 6.99
CA THR A 238 -60.93 -1.29 8.30
C THR A 238 -60.05 -0.13 8.79
N ALA A 239 -60.72 0.99 9.04
CA ALA A 239 -60.16 2.22 9.56
C ALA A 239 -59.93 2.13 11.07
N VAL A 240 -58.88 2.75 11.59
CA VAL A 240 -58.98 3.51 12.85
C VAL A 240 -58.10 4.76 12.81
N ALA A 241 -58.80 5.89 12.86
CA ALA A 241 -58.56 7.19 13.48
C ALA A 241 -57.17 7.87 13.44
N ALA A 242 -57.23 9.09 12.93
CA ALA A 242 -56.27 10.17 13.07
C ALA A 242 -56.27 10.78 14.47
N GLU A 243 -55.18 11.45 14.85
CA GLU A 243 -55.30 12.82 15.36
C GLU A 243 -54.06 13.69 15.08
N ARG A 244 -54.38 14.93 14.69
CA ARG A 244 -53.57 16.15 14.46
C ARG A 244 -52.94 16.62 15.79
N ALA A 245 -52.05 17.60 15.93
CA ALA A 245 -51.25 18.55 15.14
C ALA A 245 -50.12 19.00 16.12
N VAL A 246 -49.01 19.63 15.72
CA VAL A 246 -48.84 21.09 15.61
C VAL A 246 -47.32 21.32 15.37
N ARG A 247 -46.96 22.22 14.45
CA ARG A 247 -45.59 22.79 14.32
C ARG A 247 -45.46 24.00 15.25
N PRO A 248 -44.25 24.38 15.71
CA PRO A 248 -43.59 25.49 15.02
C PRO A 248 -42.04 25.44 14.92
N THR A 249 -41.59 26.44 14.17
CA THR A 249 -40.31 26.94 13.64
C THR A 249 -39.05 27.10 14.54
N ALA A 250 -37.90 26.89 13.87
CA ALA A 250 -36.64 27.68 13.81
C ALA A 250 -35.79 27.96 15.08
N GLY A 251 -34.47 27.72 14.96
CA GLY A 251 -33.43 28.34 15.80
C GLY A 251 -32.17 27.48 16.00
N ALA A 252 -31.02 27.89 15.43
CA ALA A 252 -29.66 27.40 15.71
C ALA A 252 -29.21 27.75 17.17
N PRO A 253 -28.01 27.37 17.70
CA PRO A 253 -26.81 26.79 17.08
C PRO A 253 -26.15 25.60 17.84
N VAL A 254 -25.12 25.03 17.20
CA VAL A 254 -24.23 23.97 17.71
C VAL A 254 -23.27 24.54 18.76
N VAL A 255 -23.32 24.01 19.99
CA VAL A 255 -22.30 24.23 21.02
C VAL A 255 -21.53 22.93 21.25
N CYS A 256 -20.20 23.03 21.11
CA CYS A 256 -19.22 21.99 21.39
C CYS A 256 -19.27 21.59 22.86
N ARG A 257 -19.33 20.28 23.16
CA ARG A 257 -19.05 19.75 24.51
C ARG A 257 -17.71 19.01 24.50
N SER A 258 -16.82 19.48 25.36
CA SER A 258 -15.52 18.90 25.71
C SER A 258 -15.66 17.49 26.30
N PRO A 259 -14.62 16.63 26.19
CA PRO A 259 -14.64 15.31 26.81
C PRO A 259 -14.37 15.39 28.33
N PRO A 260 -14.89 14.45 29.14
CA PRO A 260 -14.63 14.44 30.58
C PRO A 260 -13.25 13.87 30.92
N VAL A 261 -12.66 14.49 31.94
CA VAL A 261 -11.43 14.09 32.66
C VAL A 261 -11.71 12.84 33.49
N TRP A 262 -10.76 11.90 33.51
CA TRP A 262 -10.84 10.70 34.35
C TRP A 262 -9.68 10.70 35.36
N SER A 263 -10.02 10.65 36.64
CA SER A 263 -9.11 10.39 37.76
C SER A 263 -9.38 8.99 38.33
N PRO A 264 -8.37 8.35 38.95
CA PRO A 264 -8.36 6.91 39.17
C PRO A 264 -8.88 6.56 40.57
N GLU A 265 -9.60 5.45 40.67
CA GLU A 265 -9.75 4.76 41.96
C GLU A 265 -9.91 3.25 41.74
N VAL A 266 -9.34 2.53 42.68
CA VAL A 266 -8.98 1.11 42.68
C VAL A 266 -10.09 0.33 43.35
N GLU A 267 -10.59 -0.75 42.73
CA GLU A 267 -11.10 -1.89 43.49
C GLU A 267 -11.22 -3.17 42.65
N THR A 268 -11.39 -4.28 43.36
CA THR A 268 -10.69 -5.54 43.15
C THR A 268 -11.65 -6.66 42.71
N ALA A 269 -11.11 -7.62 41.96
CA ALA A 269 -11.52 -9.03 41.83
C ALA A 269 -12.81 -9.45 41.05
N ALA A 270 -12.50 -10.19 39.97
CA ALA A 270 -13.06 -11.50 39.59
C ALA A 270 -14.49 -11.63 39.03
N ALA A 271 -14.58 -11.79 37.70
CA ALA A 271 -15.28 -12.91 37.06
C ALA A 271 -14.89 -12.99 35.57
N ALA A 272 -14.37 -14.15 35.16
CA ALA A 272 -13.86 -14.41 33.83
C ALA A 272 -14.98 -14.60 32.78
N ALA A 273 -14.92 -13.85 31.68
CA ALA A 273 -15.63 -14.15 30.44
C ALA A 273 -14.66 -14.05 29.25
N LEU A 274 -14.22 -15.21 28.75
CA LEU A 274 -13.32 -15.31 27.59
C LEU A 274 -14.05 -14.93 26.29
N PRO A 275 -13.43 -14.15 25.38
CA PRO A 275 -13.99 -13.93 24.05
C PRO A 275 -13.81 -15.17 23.16
N ARG A 276 -14.91 -15.58 22.49
CA ARG A 276 -14.95 -16.64 21.48
C ARG A 276 -13.99 -16.33 20.32
N ARG A 277 -12.79 -16.93 20.32
CA ARG A 277 -11.90 -17.01 19.15
C ARG A 277 -12.24 -18.23 18.31
N SER A 278 -12.36 -18.04 17.00
CA SER A 278 -12.49 -19.16 16.05
C SER A 278 -11.20 -20.00 16.04
N ARG A 279 -11.34 -21.30 16.29
CA ARG A 279 -10.23 -22.25 16.38
C ARG A 279 -9.90 -22.76 14.97
N ARG A 280 -8.96 -22.11 14.29
CA ARG A 280 -8.42 -22.63 13.01
C ARG A 280 -7.44 -23.78 13.32
N GLN A 281 -7.85 -25.02 13.09
CA GLN A 281 -6.93 -26.18 13.20
C GLN A 281 -5.82 -26.04 12.16
N ARG A 282 -4.58 -25.88 12.61
CA ARG A 282 -3.39 -26.06 11.76
C ARG A 282 -2.92 -27.50 11.96
N ARG A 283 -3.00 -28.33 10.92
CA ARG A 283 -2.32 -29.62 10.90
C ARG A 283 -0.82 -29.37 10.74
N GLY A 284 0.00 -29.91 11.64
CA GLY A 284 1.45 -29.93 11.49
C GLY A 284 1.88 -30.88 10.37
N PRO A 285 3.06 -30.71 9.77
CA PRO A 285 3.57 -31.63 8.76
C PRO A 285 3.76 -33.04 9.36
N GLY A 286 3.36 -34.07 8.61
CA GLY A 286 3.57 -35.46 9.01
C GLY A 286 5.06 -35.74 9.19
N ARG A 287 5.44 -36.14 10.39
CA ARG A 287 6.83 -36.47 10.75
C ARG A 287 7.20 -37.78 10.05
N LEU A 288 8.20 -37.77 9.18
CA LEU A 288 8.83 -38.99 8.69
C LEU A 288 9.49 -39.67 9.90
N GLN A 289 9.05 -40.88 10.27
CA GLN A 289 9.75 -41.69 11.27
C GLN A 289 10.98 -42.32 10.62
N VAL A 290 12.15 -41.74 10.89
CA VAL A 290 13.43 -42.37 10.58
C VAL A 290 13.75 -43.31 11.74
N ARG A 291 13.73 -44.63 11.49
CA ARG A 291 14.27 -45.63 12.41
C ARG A 291 15.79 -45.59 12.30
N TRP A 292 16.48 -45.15 13.35
CA TRP A 292 17.92 -45.31 13.47
C TRP A 292 18.19 -46.73 13.93
N GLY A 293 18.69 -47.57 13.03
CA GLY A 293 19.24 -48.88 13.37
C GLY A 293 20.50 -48.69 14.20
N ALA A 294 20.59 -49.40 15.32
CA ALA A 294 21.77 -49.45 16.16
C ALA A 294 22.95 -50.00 15.35
N THR A 295 24.01 -49.20 15.23
CA THR A 295 25.35 -49.68 14.92
C THR A 295 26.15 -49.52 16.20
N SER A 296 26.34 -50.64 16.89
CA SER A 296 27.35 -50.80 17.93
C SER A 296 28.73 -50.63 17.30
N TYR A 297 29.56 -49.76 17.88
CA TYR A 297 31.01 -49.83 17.74
C TYR A 297 31.50 -50.77 18.83
N GLU A 298 32.00 -51.95 18.44
CA GLU A 298 33.04 -52.63 19.21
C GLU A 298 34.40 -52.05 18.79
N GLU A 299 35.36 -52.20 19.72
CA GLU A 299 36.65 -51.51 19.90
C GLU A 299 37.55 -51.32 18.67
#